data_AF-A0A2N1TN38-F1
#
_entry.id   AF-A0A2N1TN38-F1
#
_cell.length_a   1.000
_cell.length_b   1.000
_cell.length_c   1.000
_cell.angle_alpha   90.00
_cell.angle_beta   90.00
_cell.angle_gamma   90.00
#
_symmetry.space_group_name_H-M   'P 1'
#
loop_
_entity.id
_entity.type
_entity.pdbx_description
1 polymer ?
#
loop_
_entity_poly.entity_id
_entity_poly.type
_entity_poly.pdbx_seq_one_letter_code
_entity_poly.pdbx_strand_id
1 'polypeptide(L)'
;MSRDQSLYIDDIILGIEAIMRFIVGSGYDEFIGDDKTYSAVIRKIEIIGEAAKNISSDVKDNNPHIPWSAMARMRDRLIHGYFGIDDEILWKTITGDLPGILDSMIDLRKRMS
;
A
#
# COMPACT_ATOMS: atom_id res chain seq x y z
N MET A 1 -0.52 25.80 -1.34
CA MET A 1 -1.74 25.13 -0.83
C MET A 1 -1.36 23.70 -0.49
N SER A 2 -1.58 23.27 0.75
CA SER A 2 -1.39 21.87 1.12
C SER A 2 -2.48 21.02 0.47
N ARG A 3 -2.13 19.85 -0.09
CA ARG A 3 -3.13 18.91 -0.60
C ARG A 3 -4.01 18.43 0.55
N ASP A 4 -5.31 18.33 0.31
CA ASP A 4 -6.25 17.80 1.30
C ASP A 4 -5.83 16.38 1.72
N GLN A 5 -5.84 16.13 3.03
CA GLN A 5 -5.51 14.85 3.65
C GLN A 5 -6.44 13.73 3.14
N SER A 6 -7.69 14.07 2.83
CA SER A 6 -8.66 13.15 2.26
C SER A 6 -8.19 12.55 0.92
N LEU A 7 -7.48 13.35 0.10
CA LEU A 7 -6.98 12.90 -1.21
C LEU A 7 -5.78 11.95 -1.08
N TYR A 8 -4.96 12.07 -0.04
CA TYR A 8 -3.89 11.10 0.22
C TYR A 8 -4.46 9.77 0.71
N ILE A 9 -5.55 9.82 1.50
CA ILE A 9 -6.27 8.61 1.90
C ILE A 9 -6.90 7.92 0.69
N ASP A 10 -7.51 8.71 -0.21
CA ASP A 10 -8.08 8.19 -1.46
C ASP A 10 -7.00 7.53 -2.34
N ASP A 11 -5.79 8.11 -2.44
CA ASP A 11 -4.67 7.50 -3.17
C ASP A 11 -4.28 6.13 -2.59
N ILE A 12 -4.26 6.00 -1.26
CA ILE A 12 -3.94 4.74 -0.58
C ILE A 12 -5.03 3.69 -0.86
N ILE A 13 -6.30 4.06 -0.70
CA ILE A 13 -7.45 3.18 -0.97
C ILE A 13 -7.41 2.68 -2.41
N LEU A 14 -7.33 3.59 -3.39
CA LEU A 14 -7.30 3.26 -4.81
C LEU A 14 -6.05 2.45 -5.19
N GLY A 15 -4.93 2.70 -4.49
CA GLY A 15 -3.70 1.93 -4.64
C GLY A 15 -3.89 0.48 -4.22
N ILE A 16 -4.41 0.25 -3.02
CA ILE A 16 -4.64 -1.09 -2.47
C ILE A 16 -5.67 -1.85 -3.31
N GLU A 17 -6.81 -1.24 -3.63
CA GLU A 17 -7.82 -1.88 -4.45
C GLU A 17 -7.29 -2.27 -5.84
N ALA A 18 -6.44 -1.44 -6.44
CA ALA A 18 -5.81 -1.76 -7.71
C ALA A 18 -4.88 -2.98 -7.58
N ILE A 19 -4.05 -3.03 -6.54
CA ILE A 19 -3.19 -4.20 -6.26
C ILE A 19 -4.03 -5.45 -6.13
N MET A 20 -5.09 -5.40 -5.31
CA MET A 20 -5.99 -6.54 -5.12
C MET A 20 -6.59 -7.01 -6.45
N ARG A 21 -7.06 -6.08 -7.29
CA ARG A 21 -7.58 -6.39 -8.63
C ARG A 21 -6.54 -7.02 -9.55
N PHE A 22 -5.29 -6.59 -9.50
CA PHE A 22 -4.22 -7.10 -10.35
C PHE A 22 -3.84 -8.54 -10.03
N ILE A 23 -3.94 -8.94 -8.76
CA ILE A 23 -3.53 -10.26 -8.29
C ILE A 23 -4.70 -11.24 -8.12
N VAL A 24 -5.94 -10.84 -8.46
CA VAL A 24 -7.11 -11.73 -8.34
C VAL A 24 -6.89 -12.97 -9.18
N GLY A 25 -6.98 -14.13 -8.54
CA GLY A 25 -6.87 -15.42 -9.20
C GLY A 25 -5.43 -15.84 -9.51
N SER A 26 -4.43 -15.03 -9.16
CA SER A 26 -3.01 -15.37 -9.31
C SER A 26 -2.47 -16.05 -8.05
N GLY A 27 -1.72 -17.13 -8.23
CA GLY A 27 -0.83 -17.66 -7.20
C GLY A 27 0.49 -16.88 -7.10
N TYR A 28 1.31 -17.19 -6.10
CA TYR A 28 2.63 -16.59 -5.92
C TYR A 28 3.52 -16.72 -7.17
N ASP A 29 3.69 -17.94 -7.68
CA ASP A 29 4.55 -18.23 -8.83
C ASP A 29 4.07 -17.53 -10.11
N GLU A 30 2.75 -17.41 -10.30
CA GLU A 30 2.15 -16.69 -11.43
C GLU A 30 2.38 -15.18 -11.30
N PHE A 31 2.27 -14.63 -10.09
CA PHE A 31 2.51 -13.22 -9.83
C PHE A 31 3.97 -12.83 -10.08
N ILE A 32 4.94 -13.59 -9.57
CA ILE A 32 6.38 -13.30 -9.78
C ILE A 32 6.80 -13.53 -11.24
N GLY A 33 6.08 -14.41 -11.96
CA GLY A 33 6.33 -14.70 -13.37
C GLY A 33 5.72 -13.70 -14.35
N ASP A 34 4.75 -12.89 -13.92
CA ASP A 34 4.11 -11.85 -14.75
C ASP A 34 4.74 -10.47 -14.47
N ASP A 35 5.80 -10.16 -15.22
CA ASP A 35 6.54 -8.89 -15.13
C ASP A 35 5.65 -7.63 -15.20
N LYS A 36 4.59 -7.67 -16.01
CA LYS A 36 3.66 -6.54 -16.14
C LYS A 36 2.86 -6.35 -14.86
N THR A 37 2.32 -7.44 -14.31
CA THR A 37 1.54 -7.40 -13.07
C THR A 37 2.42 -7.05 -11.88
N TYR A 38 3.62 -7.66 -11.78
CA TYR A 38 4.62 -7.35 -10.78
C TYR A 38 4.98 -5.85 -10.82
N SER A 39 5.36 -5.32 -11.98
CA SER A 39 5.68 -3.90 -12.17
C SER A 39 4.51 -2.97 -11.82
N ALA A 40 3.27 -3.36 -12.17
CA ALA A 40 2.09 -2.59 -11.82
C ALA A 40 1.84 -2.55 -10.30
N VAL A 41 2.06 -3.66 -9.59
CA VAL A 41 1.95 -3.73 -8.13
C VAL A 41 3.02 -2.88 -7.46
N ILE A 42 4.28 -2.98 -7.89
CA ILE A 42 5.38 -2.15 -7.38
C ILE A 42 5.03 -0.66 -7.51
N ARG A 43 4.50 -0.25 -8.68
CA ARG A 43 4.09 1.14 -8.90
C ARG A 43 2.98 1.59 -7.94
N LYS A 44 2.02 0.72 -7.62
CA LYS A 44 0.96 1.06 -6.65
C LYS A 44 1.50 1.17 -5.23
N ILE A 45 2.47 0.34 -4.85
CA ILE A 45 3.13 0.43 -3.54
C ILE A 45 3.89 1.74 -3.39
N GLU A 46 4.57 2.22 -4.44
CA GLU A 46 5.22 3.53 -4.43
C GLU A 46 4.22 4.67 -4.15
N ILE A 47 3.06 4.62 -4.81
CA ILE A 47 2.00 5.63 -4.63
C ILE A 47 1.46 5.59 -3.20
N ILE A 48 1.18 4.40 -2.67
CA ILE A 48 0.73 4.21 -1.28
C ILE A 48 1.76 4.78 -0.30
N GLY A 49 3.04 4.47 -0.50
CA GLY A 49 4.12 4.94 0.38
C GLY A 49 4.27 6.46 0.37
N GLU A 50 4.24 7.08 -0.81
CA GLU A 50 4.31 8.53 -0.94
C GLU A 50 3.08 9.21 -0.31
N ALA A 51 1.88 8.67 -0.53
CA ALA A 51 0.67 9.20 0.10
C ALA A 51 0.74 9.10 1.64
N ALA A 52 1.14 7.94 2.19
CA ALA A 52 1.28 7.73 3.63
C ALA A 52 2.34 8.67 4.26
N LYS A 53 3.42 8.98 3.52
CA LYS A 53 4.43 9.94 3.96
C LYS A 53 3.86 11.34 4.13
N ASN A 54 2.99 11.76 3.22
CA ASN A 54 2.39 13.10 3.21
C ASN A 54 1.17 13.29 4.13
N ILE A 55 0.68 12.22 4.78
CA ILE A 55 -0.32 12.35 5.85
C ILE A 55 0.30 13.12 7.03
N SER A 56 -0.46 14.08 7.59
CA SER A 56 -0.04 14.92 8.71
C SER A 56 0.18 14.11 9.99
N SER A 57 0.98 14.64 10.92
CA SER A 57 1.16 14.02 12.23
C SER A 57 -0.15 13.94 13.00
N ASP A 58 -1.00 14.97 12.94
CA ASP A 58 -2.31 14.98 13.62
C ASP A 58 -3.21 13.79 13.19
N VAL A 59 -3.29 13.51 11.88
CA VAL A 59 -4.06 12.35 11.40
C VAL A 59 -3.40 11.03 11.83
N LYS A 60 -2.07 10.95 11.82
CA LYS A 60 -1.31 9.76 12.25
C LYS A 60 -1.49 9.47 13.73
N ASP A 61 -1.36 10.48 14.56
CA ASP A 61 -1.40 10.40 16.02
C ASP A 61 -2.82 10.05 16.51
N ASN A 62 -3.85 10.51 15.80
CA ASN A 62 -5.24 10.13 16.06
C ASN A 62 -5.62 8.74 15.51
N ASN A 63 -4.78 8.12 14.68
CA ASN A 63 -5.03 6.79 14.10
C ASN A 63 -3.77 5.91 14.17
N PRO A 64 -3.24 5.62 15.37
CA PRO A 64 -1.96 4.92 15.56
C PRO A 64 -2.01 3.42 15.23
N HIS A 65 -3.22 2.85 15.11
CA HIS A 65 -3.42 1.47 14.68
C HIS A 65 -3.12 1.26 13.19
N ILE A 66 -3.14 2.33 12.39
CA ILE A 66 -2.79 2.28 10.97
C ILE A 66 -1.26 2.33 10.83
N PRO A 67 -0.62 1.41 10.09
CA PRO A 67 0.83 1.29 10.06
C PRO A 67 1.48 2.30 9.10
N TRP A 68 1.27 3.60 9.31
CA TRP A 68 1.74 4.69 8.45
C TRP A 68 3.23 4.62 8.12
N SER A 69 4.07 4.41 9.13
CA SER A 69 5.53 4.32 8.95
C SER A 69 5.97 3.06 8.22
N ALA A 70 5.17 1.98 8.25
CA ALA A 70 5.45 0.79 7.45
C ALA A 70 5.11 1.08 5.98
N MET A 71 3.95 1.69 5.72
CA MET A 71 3.54 2.07 4.37
C MET A 71 4.55 3.01 3.70
N ALA A 72 4.96 4.07 4.42
CA ALA A 72 5.92 5.04 3.90
C ALA A 72 7.31 4.43 3.57
N ARG A 73 7.68 3.32 4.22
CA ARG A 73 8.96 2.63 4.01
C ARG A 73 8.87 1.42 3.08
N MET A 74 7.70 1.15 2.49
CA MET A 74 7.55 -0.02 1.60
C MET A 74 8.51 0.05 0.39
N ARG A 75 8.74 1.25 -0.16
CA ARG A 75 9.71 1.44 -1.24
C ARG A 75 11.12 1.02 -0.84
N ASP A 76 11.57 1.41 0.35
CA ASP A 76 12.93 1.08 0.82
C ASP A 76 13.10 -0.44 0.96
N ARG A 77 12.04 -1.14 1.41
CA ARG A 77 12.04 -2.60 1.49
C ARG A 77 12.14 -3.27 0.12
N LEU A 78 11.49 -2.73 -0.90
CA LEU A 78 11.50 -3.29 -2.25
C LEU A 78 12.80 -3.04 -3.03
N ILE A 79 13.52 -1.96 -2.72
CA ILE A 79 14.75 -1.59 -3.44
C ILE A 79 15.99 -2.31 -2.86
N HIS A 80 15.94 -2.77 -1.62
CA HIS A 80 17.11 -3.32 -0.91
C HIS A 80 17.44 -4.80 -1.18
N GLY A 81 16.68 -5.46 -2.06
CA GLY A 81 17.16 -6.47 -3.00
C GLY A 81 18.00 -7.61 -2.41
N TYR A 82 17.36 -8.55 -1.74
CA TYR A 82 17.79 -9.95 -1.78
C TYR A 82 16.77 -10.73 -2.61
N PHE A 83 17.12 -11.03 -3.87
CA PHE A 83 16.30 -11.80 -4.81
C PHE A 83 15.66 -13.02 -4.14
N GLY A 84 14.33 -13.12 -4.20
CA GLY A 84 13.50 -14.18 -3.61
C GLY A 84 12.92 -13.87 -2.23
N ILE A 85 13.68 -13.26 -1.31
CA ILE A 85 13.18 -12.93 0.04
C ILE A 85 12.22 -11.74 -0.03
N ASP A 86 12.52 -10.75 -0.86
CA ASP A 86 11.68 -9.56 -1.03
C ASP A 86 10.36 -9.88 -1.77
N ASP A 87 10.36 -10.88 -2.64
CA ASP A 87 9.17 -11.29 -3.41
C ASP A 87 8.15 -11.99 -2.51
N GLU A 88 8.60 -12.88 -1.60
CA GLU A 88 7.73 -13.50 -0.60
C GLU A 88 7.16 -12.48 0.39
N ILE A 89 8.00 -11.52 0.82
CA ILE A 89 7.57 -10.43 1.71
C ILE A 89 6.54 -9.56 0.99
N LEU A 90 6.79 -9.20 -0.27
CA LEU A 90 5.85 -8.45 -1.10
C LEU A 90 4.52 -9.20 -1.22
N TRP A 91 4.57 -10.47 -1.60
CA TRP A 91 3.38 -11.30 -1.75
C TRP A 91 2.57 -11.37 -0.46
N LYS A 92 3.23 -11.62 0.68
CA LYS A 92 2.60 -11.63 2.00
C LYS A 92 1.99 -10.28 2.35
N THR A 93 2.68 -9.19 2.03
CA THR A 93 2.19 -7.83 2.29
C THR A 93 0.90 -7.58 1.50
N ILE A 94 0.89 -7.88 0.20
CA ILE A 94 -0.25 -7.57 -0.67
C ILE A 94 -1.46 -8.50 -0.47
N THR A 95 -1.23 -9.74 -0.03
CA THR A 95 -2.31 -10.72 0.22
C THR A 95 -2.77 -10.77 1.68
N GLY A 96 -1.91 -10.40 2.64
CA GLY A 96 -2.20 -10.48 4.07
C GLY A 96 -2.45 -9.12 4.73
N ASP A 97 -1.49 -8.19 4.62
CA ASP A 97 -1.52 -6.95 5.40
C ASP A 97 -2.43 -5.88 4.74
N LEU A 98 -2.32 -5.70 3.42
CA LEU A 98 -3.03 -4.64 2.70
C LEU A 98 -4.57 -4.71 2.84
N PRO A 99 -5.24 -5.88 2.83
CA PRO A 99 -6.69 -5.94 3.03
C PRO A 99 -7.15 -5.32 4.36
N GLY A 100 -6.46 -5.59 5.48
CA GLY A 100 -6.81 -4.99 6.78
C GLY A 100 -6.50 -3.49 6.85
N ILE A 101 -5.47 -3.04 6.12
CA ILE A 101 -5.19 -1.61 5.97
C ILE A 101 -6.31 -0.94 5.17
N LEU A 102 -6.80 -1.56 4.09
CA LEU A 102 -7.90 -1.01 3.28
C LEU A 102 -9.13 -0.70 4.11
N ASP A 103 -9.57 -1.63 4.96
CA ASP A 103 -10.72 -1.43 5.85
C ASP A 103 -10.51 -0.21 6.76
N SER A 104 -9.33 -0.11 7.38
CA SER A 104 -8.98 1.02 8.25
C SER A 104 -8.96 2.36 7.51
N MET A 105 -8.48 2.37 6.26
CA MET A 105 -8.43 3.58 5.42
C MET A 105 -9.82 4.02 4.98
N ILE A 106 -10.69 3.08 4.61
CA ILE A 106 -12.09 3.37 4.25
C ILE A 106 -12.83 3.98 5.44
N ASP A 107 -12.66 3.41 6.63
CA ASP A 107 -13.29 3.93 7.85
C ASP A 107 -12.74 5.28 8.26
N LEU A 108 -11.45 5.54 8.07
CA LEU A 108 -10.88 6.87 8.25
C LEU A 108 -11.46 7.87 7.24
N ARG A 109 -11.57 7.49 5.96
CA ARG A 109 -12.10 8.36 4.91
C ARG A 109 -13.54 8.80 5.19
N LYS A 110 -14.39 7.88 5.65
CA LYS A 110 -15.78 8.16 6.04
C LYS A 110 -15.88 9.17 7.19
N ARG A 111 -14.93 9.14 8.14
CA ARG A 111 -14.88 10.07 9.28
C ARG A 111 -14.43 11.49 8.90
N MET A 112 -13.84 11.65 7.72
CA MET A 112 -13.33 12.93 7.21
C MET A 112 -14.30 13.61 6.22
N SER A 113 -15.39 12.94 5.84
CA SER A 113 -16.48 13.48 5.03
C SER A 113 -17.52 14.16 5.91
#